data_AF-A0A535V1X0-F1
#
_entry.id   AF-A0A535V1X0-F1
#
_cell.length_a   1.000
_cell.length_b   1.000
_cell.length_c   1.000
_cell.angle_alpha   90.00
_cell.angle_beta   90.00
_cell.angle_gamma   90.00
#
_symmetry.space_group_name_H-M   'P 1'
#
loop_
_entity.id
_entity.type
_entity.pdbx_description
1 polymer ?
#
loop_
_entity_poly.entity_id
_entity_poly.type
_entity_poly.pdbx_seq_one_letter_code
_entity_poly.pdbx_strand_id
1 'polypeptide(L)'
;MSTPIQMARAVLLAFADLGIYLPSSRERLVLKARWLEPMDTAEIDQFIDLCVEAELLAPEEADRLRLSPVEARRLAHSLDGHTPVPDDQAQAWASEVGGAPA
;
A
#
# COMPACT_ATOMS: atom_id res chain seq x y z
N MET A 1 4.87 -13.84 -10.60
CA MET A 1 5.57 -12.74 -9.91
C MET A 1 4.81 -11.48 -10.22
N SER A 2 4.23 -10.86 -9.20
CA SER A 2 3.52 -9.59 -9.36
C SER A 2 4.53 -8.46 -9.53
N THR A 3 4.21 -7.43 -10.30
CA THR A 3 5.07 -6.25 -10.39
C THR A 3 4.96 -5.42 -9.11
N PRO A 4 6.01 -4.68 -8.70
CA PRO A 4 5.92 -3.78 -7.55
C PRO A 4 4.79 -2.74 -7.68
N ILE A 5 4.48 -2.31 -8.90
CA ILE A 5 3.35 -1.39 -9.18
C ILE A 5 2.01 -2.06 -8.86
N GLN A 6 1.82 -3.33 -9.24
CA GLN A 6 0.61 -4.07 -8.90
C GLN A 6 0.46 -4.29 -7.40
N MET A 7 1.57 -4.59 -6.70
CA MET A 7 1.58 -4.73 -5.24
C MET A 7 1.23 -3.41 -4.56
N ALA A 8 1.87 -2.30 -4.96
CA ALA A 8 1.57 -0.97 -4.46
C ALA A 8 0.10 -0.61 -4.65
N ARG A 9 -0.43 -0.84 -5.86
CA ARG A 9 -1.84 -0.58 -6.16
C ARG A 9 -2.77 -1.40 -5.27
N ALA A 10 -2.50 -2.70 -5.09
CA ALA A 10 -3.33 -3.58 -4.27
C ALA A 10 -3.34 -3.15 -2.79
N VAL A 11 -2.19 -2.76 -2.24
CA VAL A 11 -2.08 -2.26 -0.85
C VAL A 11 -2.79 -0.91 -0.69
N LEU A 12 -2.62 0.02 -1.63
CA LEU A 12 -3.33 1.32 -1.63
C LEU A 12 -4.85 1.12 -1.70
N LEU A 13 -5.34 0.25 -2.58
CA LEU A 13 -6.75 -0.10 -2.68
C LEU A 13 -7.27 -0.76 -1.39
N ALA A 14 -6.45 -1.58 -0.73
CA ALA A 14 -6.82 -2.16 0.56
C ALA A 14 -7.03 -1.07 1.61
N PHE A 15 -6.16 -0.06 1.70
CA PHE A 15 -6.38 1.08 2.59
C PHE A 15 -7.59 1.93 2.20
N ALA A 16 -7.83 2.13 0.90
CA ALA A 16 -9.01 2.85 0.42
C ALA A 16 -10.32 2.19 0.90
N ASP A 17 -10.38 0.86 0.83
CA ASP A 17 -11.54 0.07 1.26
C ASP A 17 -11.67 -0.05 2.78
N LEU A 18 -10.56 -0.20 3.50
CA LEU A 18 -10.55 -0.40 4.95
C LEU A 18 -10.63 0.90 5.75
N GLY A 19 -10.36 2.04 5.10
CA GLY A 19 -10.34 3.37 5.70
C GLY A 19 -8.95 3.98 5.67
N ILE A 20 -8.75 4.97 4.79
CA ILE A 20 -7.46 5.61 4.48
C ILE A 20 -6.70 6.10 5.73
N TYR A 21 -7.42 6.69 6.68
CA TYR A 21 -6.86 7.29 7.89
C TYR A 21 -6.88 6.34 9.10
N LEU A 22 -7.39 5.12 8.94
CA LEU A 22 -7.53 4.16 10.02
C LEU A 22 -6.41 3.12 9.95
N PRO A 23 -5.69 2.86 11.06
CA PRO A 23 -4.72 1.78 11.07
C PRO A 23 -5.44 0.43 10.91
N SER A 24 -4.91 -0.45 10.07
CA SER A 24 -5.44 -1.79 9.79
C SER A 24 -4.45 -2.86 10.23
N SER A 25 -4.91 -4.02 10.68
CA SER A 25 -3.98 -5.12 10.97
C SER A 25 -3.30 -5.59 9.69
N ARG A 26 -2.03 -5.99 9.81
CA ARG A 26 -1.24 -6.54 8.71
C ARG A 26 -1.97 -7.68 8.00
N GLU A 27 -2.45 -8.67 8.76
CA GLU A 27 -3.22 -9.81 8.23
C GLU A 27 -4.39 -9.35 7.35
N ARG A 28 -5.17 -8.37 7.82
CA ARG A 28 -6.33 -7.86 7.10
C ARG A 28 -5.93 -7.13 5.82
N LEU A 29 -4.83 -6.38 5.84
CA LEU A 29 -4.28 -5.72 4.66
C LEU A 29 -3.83 -6.73 3.61
N VAL A 30 -3.07 -7.76 4.01
CA VAL A 30 -2.59 -8.82 3.13
C VAL A 30 -3.77 -9.56 2.47
N LEU A 31 -4.77 -9.96 3.26
CA LEU A 31 -5.95 -10.64 2.75
C LEU A 31 -6.75 -9.75 1.78
N LYS A 32 -6.91 -8.47 2.08
CA LYS A 32 -7.63 -7.53 1.22
C LYS A 32 -6.88 -7.28 -0.08
N ALA A 33 -5.56 -7.05 -0.02
CA ALA A 33 -4.72 -6.86 -1.20
C ALA A 33 -4.76 -8.09 -2.12
N ARG A 34 -4.63 -9.30 -1.57
CA ARG A 34 -4.75 -10.56 -2.33
C ARG A 34 -6.12 -10.75 -2.98
N TRP A 35 -7.19 -10.30 -2.33
CA TRP A 35 -8.53 -10.39 -2.90
C TRP A 35 -8.73 -9.44 -4.08
N LEU A 36 -8.12 -8.26 -4.00
CA LEU A 36 -8.16 -7.24 -5.06
C LEU A 36 -7.31 -7.63 -6.26
N GLU A 37 -6.12 -8.17 -6.00
CA GLU A 37 -5.22 -8.67 -7.02
C GLU A 37 -4.66 -10.04 -6.62
N PRO A 38 -4.87 -11.09 -7.43
CA PRO A 38 -4.45 -12.44 -7.09
C PRO A 38 -2.92 -12.56 -7.12
N MET A 39 -2.32 -12.47 -5.95
CA MET A 39 -0.88 -12.60 -5.72
C MET A 39 -0.58 -13.42 -4.46
N ASP A 40 0.68 -13.86 -4.33
CA ASP A 40 1.13 -14.61 -3.15
C ASP A 40 1.08 -13.71 -1.91
N THR A 41 0.52 -14.22 -0.81
CA THR A 41 0.49 -13.51 0.46
C THR A 41 1.90 -13.23 0.99
N ALA A 42 2.86 -14.13 0.74
CA ALA A 42 4.24 -13.92 1.16
C ALA A 42 4.92 -12.78 0.39
N GLU A 43 4.61 -12.65 -0.92
CA GLU A 43 5.07 -11.52 -1.74
C GLU A 43 4.49 -10.19 -1.22
N ILE A 44 3.20 -10.17 -0.85
CA ILE A 44 2.57 -8.96 -0.27
C ILE A 44 3.20 -8.60 1.06
N ASP A 45 3.42 -9.59 1.94
CA ASP A 45 3.96 -9.33 3.28
C ASP A 45 5.37 -8.74 3.20
N GLN A 46 6.22 -9.31 2.33
CA GLN A 46 7.54 -8.76 2.06
C GLN A 46 7.48 -7.35 1.48
N PHE A 47 6.53 -7.09 0.56
CA PHE A 47 6.34 -5.75 0.01
C PHE A 47 5.90 -4.73 1.08
N ILE A 48 5.05 -5.14 2.01
CA ILE A 48 4.63 -4.31 3.15
C ILE A 48 5.82 -3.96 4.04
N ASP A 49 6.73 -4.90 4.30
CA ASP A 49 7.95 -4.62 5.07
C ASP A 49 8.80 -3.53 4.40
N LEU A 50 8.99 -3.62 3.09
CA LEU A 50 9.71 -2.60 2.33
C LEU A 50 8.99 -1.24 2.35
N CYS A 51 7.65 -1.23 2.35
CA CYS A 51 6.89 0.02 2.48
C CYS A 51 7.05 0.65 3.87
N VAL A 52 7.23 -0.17 4.92
CA VAL A 52 7.54 0.33 6.27
C VAL A 52 8.95 0.90 6.32
N GLU A 53 9.93 0.20 5.72
CA GLU A 53 11.33 0.68 5.62
C GLU A 53 11.43 2.00 4.83
N ALA A 54 10.62 2.16 3.79
CA ALA A 54 10.53 3.39 2.98
C ALA A 54 9.67 4.50 3.63
N GLU A 55 9.18 4.31 4.86
CA GLU A 55 8.32 5.27 5.58
C GLU A 55 6.98 5.59 4.87
N LEU A 56 6.57 4.77 3.90
CA LEU A 56 5.27 4.86 3.22
C LEU A 56 4.15 4.37 4.14
N LEU A 57 4.45 3.38 4.98
CA LEU A 57 3.61 2.86 6.04
C LEU A 57 4.26 3.09 7.40
N ALA A 58 3.45 3.41 8.40
CA ALA A 58 3.90 3.54 9.78
C ALA A 58 3.31 2.43 10.64
N PRO A 59 4.13 1.74 11.46
CA PRO A 59 3.63 0.80 12.45
C PRO A 59 2.92 1.53 13.59
N GLU A 60 1.91 0.88 14.13
CA GLU A 60 1.07 1.31 15.24
C GLU A 60 0.95 0.18 16.28
N GLU A 61 0.29 0.45 17.40
CA GLU A 61 0.05 -0.55 18.44
C GLU A 61 -0.64 -1.82 17.89
N ALA A 62 -0.33 -2.96 18.49
CA ALA A 62 -0.93 -4.26 18.19
C ALA A 62 -0.78 -4.72 16.72
N ASP A 63 0.40 -4.52 16.12
CA ASP A 63 0.74 -4.96 14.76
C ASP A 63 -0.19 -4.38 13.68
N ARG A 64 -0.62 -3.14 13.91
CA ARG A 64 -1.41 -2.38 12.95
C ARG A 64 -0.51 -1.49 12.13
N LEU A 65 -0.92 -1.25 10.89
CA LEU A 65 -0.23 -0.40 9.94
C LEU A 65 -1.18 0.70 9.51
N ARG A 66 -0.66 1.92 9.38
CA ARG A 66 -1.35 3.04 8.75
C ARG A 66 -0.53 3.58 7.60
N LEU A 67 -1.19 4.22 6.64
CA LEU A 67 -0.51 5.07 5.66
C LEU A 67 0.22 6.20 6.38
N SER A 68 1.37 6.60 5.85
CA SER A 68 1.98 7.86 6.25
C SER A 68 0.99 9.01 5.99
N PRO A 69 1.02 10.10 6.78
CA PRO A 69 0.10 11.22 6.58
C PRO A 69 0.18 11.83 5.17
N VAL A 70 1.34 11.75 4.51
CA VAL A 70 1.54 12.21 3.14
C VAL A 70 0.79 11.31 2.16
N GLU A 71 1.00 9.99 2.25
CA GLU A 71 0.39 9.03 1.33
C GLU A 71 -1.12 8.89 1.54
N ALA A 72 -1.59 9.02 2.79
CA ALA A 72 -3.01 9.08 3.11
C ALA A 72 -3.70 10.28 2.45
N ARG A 73 -3.08 11.46 2.49
CA ARG A 73 -3.63 12.67 1.82
C ARG A 73 -3.63 12.53 0.30
N ARG A 74 -2.55 11.98 -0.27
CA ARG A 74 -2.46 11.73 -1.72
C ARG A 74 -3.55 10.78 -2.18
N LEU A 75 -3.73 9.65 -1.48
CA LEU A 75 -4.75 8.66 -1.81
C LEU A 75 -6.16 9.25 -1.70
N ALA A 76 -6.47 9.97 -0.61
CA ALA A 76 -7.76 10.61 -0.43
C ALA A 76 -8.09 11.59 -1.56
N HIS A 77 -7.13 12.45 -1.93
CA HIS A 77 -7.30 13.40 -3.02
C HIS A 77 -7.61 12.72 -4.36
N SER A 78 -6.99 11.57 -4.63
CA SER A 78 -7.21 10.84 -5.88
C SER A 78 -8.54 10.07 -5.92
N LEU A 79 -9.06 9.63 -4.78
CA LEU A 79 -10.37 8.97 -4.70
C LEU A 79 -11.52 9.98 -4.86
N ASP A 80 -11.36 11.20 -4.37
CA ASP A 80 -12.29 12.30 -4.61
C ASP A 80 -12.45 12.61 -6.13
N GLY A 81 -11.45 12.26 -6.93
CA GLY A 81 -11.46 12.36 -8.41
C GLY A 81 -12.00 11.14 -9.15
N HIS A 82 -12.53 10.12 -8.46
CA HIS A 82 -13.07 8.86 -9.02
C HIS A 82 -12.08 7.95 -9.77
N THR A 83 -10.78 8.01 -9.47
CA THR A 83 -9.80 7.02 -9.98
C THR A 83 -9.55 5.89 -8.98
N PRO A 84 -9.45 4.62 -9.40
CA PRO A 84 -9.37 3.46 -8.49
C PRO A 84 -8.15 3.52 -7.53
N VAL A 85 -6.98 3.92 -8.03
CA VAL A 85 -5.79 4.42 -7.33
C VAL A 85 -5.09 5.31 -8.36
N PRO A 86 -4.46 6.42 -8.00
CA PRO A 86 -3.63 7.16 -8.95
C PRO A 86 -2.42 6.29 -9.33
N ASP A 87 -2.35 5.87 -10.61
CA ASP A 87 -1.24 5.06 -11.14
C ASP A 87 0.12 5.68 -10.79
N ASP A 88 0.19 7.02 -10.74
CA ASP A 88 1.38 7.79 -10.32
C ASP A 88 1.84 7.48 -8.89
N GLN A 89 0.91 7.31 -7.93
CA GLN A 89 1.27 6.99 -6.55
C GLN A 89 1.75 5.55 -6.42
N ALA A 90 1.07 4.60 -7.08
CA ALA A 90 1.51 3.21 -7.12
C ALA A 90 2.88 3.06 -7.79
N GLN A 91 3.13 3.84 -8.86
CA GLN A 91 4.43 3.87 -9.54
C GLN A 91 5.52 4.53 -8.69
N ALA A 92 5.19 5.57 -7.92
CA ALA A 92 6.12 6.18 -6.97
C ALA A 92 6.53 5.18 -5.87
N TRP A 93 5.56 4.49 -5.25
CA TRP A 93 5.82 3.44 -4.26
C TRP A 93 6.71 2.34 -4.81
N ALA A 94 6.38 1.83 -5.99
CA ALA A 94 7.17 0.81 -6.67
C ALA A 94 8.63 1.25 -6.92
N SER A 95 8.85 2.54 -7.17
CA SER A 95 10.18 3.10 -7.40
C SER A 95 10.97 3.30 -6.10
N GLU A 96 10.29 3.72 -5.03
CA GLU A 96 10.89 3.89 -3.69
C GLU A 96 11.24 2.54 -3.05
N VAL A 97 10.38 1.55 -3.20
CA VAL A 97 10.56 0.19 -2.67
C VAL A 97 11.51 -0.65 -3.53
N GLY A 98 11.50 -0.45 -4.86
CA GLY A 98 12.30 -1.22 -5.81
C GLY A 98 13.77 -0.80 -5.90
N GLY A 99 14.14 0.35 -5.32
CA GLY A 99 15.47 0.95 -5.45
C GLY A 99 15.78 1.33 -6.90
N ALA A 100 15.69 2.61 -7.24
CA ALA A 100 16.51 3.10 -8.34
C ALA A 100 17.99 2.91 -7.93
N PRO A 101 18.81 2.14 -8.67
CA PRO A 101 20.24 2.19 -8.45
C PRO A 101 20.68 3.63 -8.72
N ALA A 102 21.23 4.28 -7.69
CA ALA A 102 21.95 5.53 -7.84
C ALA A 102 23.18 5.35 -8.74
#